data_AF-A0A7W1QF52-F1
#
_entry.id   AF-A0A7W1QF52-F1
#
_cell.length_a   1.000
_cell.length_b   1.000
_cell.length_c   1.000
_cell.angle_alpha   90.00
_cell.angle_beta   90.00
_cell.angle_gamma   90.00
#
_symmetry.space_group_name_H-M   'P 1'
#
loop_
_entity.id
_entity.type
_entity.pdbx_description
1 polymer ?
#
loop_
_entity_poly.entity_id
_entity_poly.type
_entity_poly.pdbx_seq_one_letter_code
_entity_poly.pdbx_strand_id
1 'polypeptide(L)' 'MSVALAVLAGLAIAAPHVLRLESAHPATAAAIWFAALSLRALVALFFAVFVVLYLPTTAAFDLI' A
#
# COMPACT_ATOMS: atom_id res chain seq x y z
N MET A 1 -10.69 -2.80 -14.98
CA MET A 1 -9.54 -3.63 -14.55
C MET A 1 -8.72 -2.95 -13.45
N SER A 2 -8.35 -1.68 -13.63
CA SER A 2 -7.60 -0.87 -12.67
C SER A 2 -8.26 -0.73 -11.29
N VAL A 3 -9.58 -0.52 -11.24
CA VAL A 3 -10.31 -0.37 -9.96
C VAL A 3 -10.28 -1.65 -9.13
N ALA A 4 -10.48 -2.81 -9.75
CA ALA A 4 -10.46 -4.10 -9.05
C ALA A 4 -9.07 -4.40 -8.44
N LEU A 5 -8.00 -4.05 -9.16
CA LEU A 5 -6.63 -4.18 -8.66
C LEU A 5 -6.36 -3.25 -7.47
N ALA A 6 -6.84 -2.01 -7.53
CA ALA A 6 -6.71 -1.05 -6.43
C ALA A 6 -7.46 -1.52 -5.17
N VAL A 7 -8.66 -2.08 -5.34
CA VAL A 7 -9.44 -2.66 -4.24
C VAL A 7 -8.71 -3.87 -3.64
N LEU A 8 -8.17 -4.77 -4.47
CA LEU A 8 -7.38 -5.92 -4.00
C LEU A 8 -6.12 -5.50 -3.25
N ALA A 9 -5.39 -4.48 -3.72
CA ALA A 9 -4.23 -3.95 -3.04
C ALA A 9 -4.61 -3.30 -1.69
N GLY A 10 -5.71 -2.54 -1.66
CA GLY A 10 -6.25 -1.96 -0.42
C GLY A 10 -6.64 -3.03 0.61
N LEU A 11 -7.31 -4.09 0.15
CA LEU A 11 -7.63 -5.25 0.97
C LEU A 11 -6.38 -5.98 1.46
N ALA A 12 -5.34 -6.14 0.64
CA ALA A 12 -4.10 -6.77 1.05
C ALA A 12 -3.34 -5.95 2.11
N ILE A 13 -3.42 -4.62 2.06
CA ILE A 13 -2.83 -3.72 3.08
C ILE A 13 -3.63 -3.77 4.39
N ALA A 14 -4.97 -3.80 4.29
CA ALA A 14 -5.85 -3.84 5.45
C ALA A 14 -6.02 -5.25 6.05
N ALA A 15 -5.75 -6.30 5.28
CA ALA A 15 -5.93 -7.70 5.64
C ALA A 15 -5.37 -8.08 7.02
N PRO A 16 -4.12 -7.75 7.40
CA PRO A 16 -3.60 -8.09 8.72
C PRO A 16 -4.30 -7.38 9.89
N HIS A 17 -5.02 -6.29 9.63
CA HIS A 17 -5.77 -5.56 10.65
C HIS A 17 -7.20 -6.09 10.84
N VAL A 18 -7.75 -6.77 9.84
CA VAL A 18 -9.13 -7.30 9.85
C VAL A 18 -9.14 -8.82 10.12
N LEU A 19 -8.10 -9.52 9.69
CA LEU A 19 -7.96 -10.95 9.94
C LEU A 19 -7.50 -11.21 11.38
N ARG A 20 -8.27 -12.00 12.12
CA ARG A 20 -7.89 -12.53 13.44
C ARG A 20 -6.80 -13.61 13.26
N LEU A 21 -5.56 -13.16 13.11
CA LEU A 21 -4.38 -14.02 12.90
C LEU A 21 -3.94 -14.78 14.16
N GLU A 22 -4.59 -14.52 15.30
CA GLU A 22 -4.38 -15.18 16.59
C GLU A 22 -4.63 -16.71 16.56
N SER A 23 -5.44 -17.21 15.62
CA SER A 23 -5.64 -18.66 15.42
C SER A 23 -4.76 -19.27 14.33
N ALA A 24 -3.93 -18.48 13.65
CA ALA A 24 -3.07 -18.94 12.56
C ALA A 24 -1.69 -19.36 13.08
N HIS A 25 -1.02 -20.26 12.36
CA HIS A 25 0.35 -20.65 12.69
C HIS A 25 1.26 -19.41 12.71
N PRO A 26 2.14 -19.23 13.72
CA PRO A 26 2.96 -18.01 13.83
C PRO A 26 3.78 -17.66 12.58
N ALA A 27 4.24 -18.66 11.83
CA ALA A 27 4.97 -18.44 10.58
C ALA A 27 4.08 -17.83 9.47
N THR A 28 2.82 -18.26 9.34
CA THR A 28 1.90 -17.69 8.35
C THR A 28 1.45 -16.29 8.75
N ALA A 29 1.24 -16.05 10.04
CA ALA A 29 0.95 -14.72 10.55
C ALA A 29 2.10 -13.73 10.28
N ALA A 30 3.35 -14.13 10.54
CA ALA A 30 4.51 -13.32 10.23
C ALA A 30 4.65 -13.04 8.72
N ALA A 31 4.43 -14.05 7.86
CA ALA A 31 4.49 -13.90 6.41
C ALA A 31 3.45 -12.89 5.88
N ILE A 32 2.21 -12.95 6.37
CA ILE A 32 1.13 -12.01 6.00
C ILE A 32 1.50 -10.58 6.41
N TRP A 33 2.05 -10.41 7.61
CA TRP A 33 2.51 -9.10 8.08
C TRP A 33 3.67 -8.55 7.25
N PHE A 34 4.66 -9.37 6.91
CA PHE A 34 5.77 -8.98 6.05
C PHE A 34 5.30 -8.61 4.64
N ALA A 35 4.39 -9.38 4.05
CA ALA A 35 3.82 -9.08 2.75
C ALA A 35 3.04 -7.76 2.75
N ALA A 36 2.23 -7.51 3.79
CA ALA A 36 1.52 -6.25 3.92
C ALA A 36 2.47 -5.06 4.18
N LEU A 37 3.57 -5.27 4.90
CA LEU A 37 4.59 -4.25 5.11
C LEU A 37 5.33 -3.90 3.81
N SER A 38 5.74 -4.89 3.03
CA SER A 38 6.41 -4.66 1.75
C SER A 38 5.50 -3.98 0.74
N LEU A 39 4.21 -4.35 0.70
CA LEU A 39 3.23 -3.70 -0.16
C LEU A 39 3.04 -2.22 0.22
N ARG A 40 2.97 -1.90 1.52
CA ARG A 40 2.95 -0.52 2.02
C ARG A 40 4.21 0.26 1.64
N ALA A 41 5.38 -0.36 1.77
CA ALA A 41 6.65 0.27 1.39
C ALA A 41 6.71 0.58 -0.10
N LEU A 42 6.24 -0.33 -0.96
CA LEU A 42 6.16 -0.10 -2.41
C LEU A 42 5.20 1.04 -2.74
N VAL A 43 4.01 1.07 -2.14
CA VAL A 43 3.06 2.18 -2.33
C VAL A 43 3.67 3.51 -1.92
N ALA A 44 4.33 3.56 -0.76
CA ALA A 44 5.00 4.77 -0.29
C ALA A 44 6.13 5.20 -1.24
N LEU A 45 6.91 4.25 -1.77
CA LEU A 45 7.97 4.52 -2.73
C LEU A 45 7.41 5.09 -4.05
N PHE A 46 6.41 4.43 -4.64
CA PHE A 46 5.78 4.91 -5.87
C PHE A 46 5.12 6.27 -5.68
N PHE A 47 4.49 6.49 -4.52
CA PHE A 47 3.89 7.77 -4.18
C PHE A 47 4.95 8.87 -4.04
N ALA A 48 6.08 8.59 -3.38
CA ALA A 48 7.20 9.54 -3.29
C ALA A 48 7.76 9.89 -4.67
N VAL A 49 7.96 8.89 -5.55
CA VAL A 49 8.40 9.12 -6.93
C VAL A 49 7.39 9.98 -7.70
N PHE A 50 6.09 9.69 -7.57
CA PHE A 50 5.03 10.50 -8.18
C PHE A 50 5.05 11.95 -7.67
N VAL A 51 5.19 12.15 -6.36
CA VAL A 51 5.24 13.50 -5.77
C VAL A 51 6.44 14.28 -6.28
N VAL A 52 7.62 13.67 -6.33
CA VAL A 52 8.84 14.36 -6.75
C VAL A 52 8.85 14.66 -8.25
N LEU A 53 8.39 13.73 -9.08
CA LEU A 53 8.51 13.86 -10.53
C LEU A 53 7.29 14.49 -11.20
N TYR A 54 6.09 14.30 -10.64
CA TYR A 54 4.83 14.64 -11.30
C TYR A 54 4.04 15.74 -10.60
N LEU A 55 4.10 15.84 -9.26
CA LEU A 55 3.46 16.96 -8.57
C LEU A 55 3.94 18.34 -9.06
N PRO A 56 5.24 18.62 -9.32
CA PRO A 56 5.68 19.94 -9.78
C PRO A 56 5.22 20.28 -11.20
N THR A 57 4.83 19.30 -12.02
CA THR A 57 4.28 19.56 -13.36
C THR A 57 2.77 19.79 -13.34
N THR A 58 2.12 19.57 -12.19
CA THR A 58 0.71 19.92 -12.01
C THR A 58 0.59 21.39 -11.63
N ALA A 59 -0.41 22.09 -12.18
CA ALA A 59 -0.72 23.49 -11.89
C ALA A 59 -1.02 23.79 -10.39
N ALA A 60 -1.00 22.77 -9.52
CA ALA A 60 -1.08 22.93 -8.07
C ALA A 60 0.13 23.66 -7.47
N PHE A 61 1.29 23.64 -8.15
CA PHE A 61 2.48 24.40 -7.74
C PHE A 61 2.50 25.85 -8.23
N ASP A 62 1.71 26.22 -9.25
CA ASP A 62 1.62 27.61 -9.74
C ASP A 62 0.83 28.55 -8.80
N LEU A 63 0.18 27.99 -7.77
CA LEU A 63 -0.63 28.72 -6.79
C LEU A 63 0.14 29.16 -5.54
N ILE A 64 1.43 28.79 -5.41
CA ILE A 64 2.31 29.15 -4.28
C ILE A 64 3.41 30.07 -4.79
#